data_AF-A0A6J2YDY0-F1
#
_entry.id   AF-A0A6J2YDY0-F1
#
_cell.length_a   1.000
_cell.length_b   1.000
_cell.length_c   1.000
_cell.angle_alpha   90.00
_cell.angle_beta   90.00
_cell.angle_gamma   90.00
#
_symmetry.space_group_name_H-M   'P 1'
#
loop_
_entity.id
_entity.type
_entity.pdbx_description
1 polymer ?
#
loop_
_entity_poly.entity_id
_entity_poly.type
_entity_poly.pdbx_seq_one_letter_code
_entity_poly.pdbx_strand_id
1 'polypeptide(L)'
;MYTFRRFFCILPSILVIVFIGYIQGQGSPLCKVNSEYKCNGTEFQCPDTKPEKPEGCKCYCLPGYWRDNCGNCVKECPCPPGKVWRESNSCFDRCNSTFCPQYLISGCFCPPNQCWNGTTCIRRIITT
;
A
#
# COMPACT_ATOMS: atom_id res chain seq x y z
N MET A 1 7.88 49.53 -45.11
CA MET A 1 8.22 48.85 -43.84
C MET A 1 7.01 48.02 -43.39
N TYR A 2 7.22 46.71 -43.35
CA TYR A 2 6.45 45.61 -42.76
C TYR A 2 5.04 45.84 -42.18
N THR A 3 4.07 45.24 -42.88
CA THR A 3 2.89 44.50 -42.40
C THR A 3 2.80 44.23 -40.89
N PHE A 4 1.88 44.92 -40.18
CA PHE A 4 1.31 44.46 -38.91
C PHE A 4 -0.09 43.88 -39.15
N ARG A 5 -0.04 42.74 -39.85
CA ARG A 5 -1.16 41.88 -40.22
C ARG A 5 -1.58 41.10 -38.97
N ARG A 6 -2.88 41.13 -38.63
CA ARG A 6 -3.61 40.00 -38.00
C ARG A 6 -3.04 39.43 -36.68
N PHE A 7 -2.99 40.20 -35.59
CA PHE A 7 -2.67 39.62 -34.27
C PHE A 7 -3.80 39.68 -33.22
N PHE A 8 -4.96 40.29 -33.52
CA PHE A 8 -5.99 40.54 -32.49
C PHE A 8 -7.19 39.59 -32.45
N CYS A 9 -7.19 38.47 -33.19
CA CYS A 9 -8.33 37.54 -33.22
C CYS A 9 -7.99 36.07 -32.90
N ILE A 10 -6.82 35.75 -32.33
CA ILE A 10 -6.42 34.37 -32.00
C ILE A 10 -6.42 34.11 -30.47
N LEU A 11 -6.64 35.13 -29.65
CA LEU A 11 -6.61 34.96 -28.19
C LEU A 11 -7.80 34.20 -27.55
N PRO A 12 -9.04 34.17 -28.06
CA PRO A 12 -10.09 33.42 -27.37
C PRO A 12 -9.99 31.90 -27.60
N SER A 13 -9.35 31.46 -28.70
CA SER A 13 -9.27 30.03 -29.06
C SER A 13 -8.28 29.23 -28.22
N ILE A 14 -7.21 29.86 -27.72
CA ILE A 14 -6.19 29.18 -26.91
C ILE A 14 -6.73 28.85 -25.50
N LEU A 15 -7.54 29.73 -24.91
CA LEU A 15 -8.18 29.47 -23.62
C LEU A 15 -9.15 28.28 -23.67
N VAL A 16 -9.84 28.09 -24.79
CA VAL A 16 -10.75 26.95 -24.97
C VAL A 16 -9.98 25.62 -25.08
N ILE A 17 -8.82 25.59 -25.74
CA ILE A 17 -8.00 24.37 -25.85
C ILE A 17 -7.40 23.98 -24.49
N VAL A 18 -6.98 24.96 -23.68
CA VAL A 18 -6.51 24.68 -22.31
C VAL A 18 -7.63 24.15 -21.42
N PHE A 19 -8.86 24.65 -21.57
CA PHE A 19 -10.02 24.11 -20.85
C PHE A 19 -10.42 22.70 -21.32
N ILE A 20 -10.39 22.41 -22.62
CA ILE A 20 -10.69 21.05 -23.12
C ILE A 20 -9.60 20.06 -22.69
N GLY A 21 -8.32 20.46 -22.69
CA GLY A 21 -7.22 19.64 -22.17
C GLY A 21 -7.31 19.38 -20.65
N TYR A 22 -7.89 20.30 -19.88
CA TYR A 22 -8.13 20.10 -18.45
C TYR A 22 -9.28 19.12 -18.17
N ILE A 23 -10.33 19.13 -18.99
CA ILE A 23 -11.46 18.19 -18.86
C ILE A 23 -11.14 16.79 -19.43
N GLN A 24 -10.21 16.69 -20.39
CA GLN A 24 -9.79 15.40 -20.98
C GLN A 24 -8.76 14.61 -20.15
N GLY A 25 -8.22 15.19 -19.06
CA GLY A 25 -7.27 14.51 -18.17
C GLY A 25 -7.91 13.69 -17.04
N GLN A 26 -9.24 13.76 -16.88
CA GLN A 26 -9.96 13.16 -15.75
C GLN A 26 -10.49 11.76 -16.09
N GLY A 27 -9.66 10.95 -16.74
CA GLY A 27 -10.00 9.60 -17.24
C GLY A 27 -9.39 8.45 -16.43
N SER A 28 -8.74 8.74 -15.31
CA SER A 28 -8.24 7.72 -14.38
C SER A 28 -9.14 7.74 -13.14
N PRO A 29 -9.64 6.59 -12.63
CA PRO A 29 -10.22 6.60 -11.30
C PRO A 29 -9.17 7.18 -10.36
N LEU A 30 -9.57 8.18 -9.57
CA LEU A 30 -8.69 8.88 -8.62
C LEU A 30 -8.26 7.89 -7.53
N CYS A 31 -7.28 7.06 -7.86
CA CYS A 31 -6.66 6.13 -6.95
C CYS A 31 -5.97 6.92 -5.84
N LYS A 32 -6.08 6.43 -4.60
CA LYS A 32 -5.41 7.03 -3.45
C LYS A 32 -3.89 7.02 -3.65
N VAL A 33 -3.18 7.82 -2.86
CA VAL A 33 -1.71 7.85 -2.86
C VAL A 33 -1.15 6.42 -2.67
N ASN A 34 -0.09 6.09 -3.41
CA ASN A 34 0.54 4.77 -3.46
C ASN A 34 -0.35 3.64 -4.01
N SER A 35 -1.32 3.97 -4.86
CA SER A 35 -2.11 2.99 -5.59
C SER A 35 -2.18 3.28 -7.09
N GLU A 36 -2.41 2.23 -7.87
CA GLU A 36 -2.47 2.24 -9.33
C GLU A 36 -3.72 1.50 -9.81
N TYR A 37 -4.38 2.00 -10.85
CA TYR A 37 -5.57 1.35 -11.39
C TYR A 37 -5.15 0.16 -12.26
N LYS A 38 -5.59 -1.04 -11.88
CA LYS A 38 -5.33 -2.28 -12.62
C LYS A 38 -6.59 -3.14 -12.71
N CYS A 39 -6.68 -3.95 -13.76
CA CYS A 39 -7.77 -4.91 -13.94
C CYS A 39 -7.47 -6.29 -13.37
N ASN A 40 -6.19 -6.66 -13.37
CA ASN A 40 -5.68 -7.89 -12.80
C ASN A 40 -4.50 -7.54 -11.90
N GLY A 41 -4.66 -7.76 -10.60
CA GLY A 41 -3.62 -7.52 -9.62
C GLY A 41 -3.80 -8.41 -8.41
N THR A 42 -2.70 -8.77 -7.78
CA THR A 42 -2.72 -9.38 -6.45
C THR A 42 -2.31 -8.29 -5.47
N GLU A 43 -3.17 -7.98 -4.52
CA GLU A 43 -2.91 -6.98 -3.49
C GLU A 43 -2.56 -7.68 -2.19
N PHE A 44 -1.48 -7.23 -1.56
CA PHE A 44 -1.19 -7.64 -0.20
C PHE A 44 -2.04 -6.80 0.76
N GLN A 45 -2.74 -7.48 1.65
CA GLN A 45 -3.55 -6.86 2.69
C GLN A 45 -2.81 -6.94 4.02
N CYS A 46 -3.07 -5.97 4.89
CA CYS A 46 -2.69 -6.10 6.28
C CYS A 46 -3.37 -7.35 6.91
N PRO A 47 -2.77 -7.97 7.93
CA PRO A 47 -3.28 -9.21 8.51
C PRO A 47 -4.70 -9.09 9.11
N ASP A 48 -5.14 -7.88 9.44
CA ASP A 48 -6.49 -7.59 9.94
C ASP A 48 -7.51 -7.32 8.83
N THR A 49 -7.09 -7.16 7.58
CA THR A 49 -8.01 -6.92 6.47
C THR A 49 -8.55 -8.25 5.96
N LYS A 50 -9.89 -8.40 5.96
CA LYS A 50 -10.55 -9.56 5.37
C LYS A 50 -10.26 -9.55 3.86
N PRO A 51 -9.80 -10.68 3.27
CA PRO A 51 -9.59 -10.76 1.83
C PRO A 51 -10.90 -10.56 1.08
N GLU A 52 -11.10 -9.35 0.57
CA GLU A 52 -12.08 -9.10 -0.48
C GLU A 52 -11.52 -9.67 -1.78
N LYS A 53 -12.23 -10.66 -2.35
CA LYS A 53 -12.00 -11.09 -3.72
C LYS A 53 -12.37 -9.90 -4.62
N PRO A 54 -11.41 -9.23 -5.27
CA PRO A 54 -11.78 -8.16 -6.18
C PRO A 54 -12.29 -8.77 -7.47
N GLU A 55 -13.59 -8.59 -7.73
CA GLU A 55 -14.15 -8.80 -9.06
C GLU A 55 -14.03 -7.49 -9.84
N GLY A 56 -13.22 -7.48 -10.91
CA GLY A 56 -13.07 -6.35 -11.81
C GLY A 56 -11.87 -5.43 -11.54
N CYS A 57 -11.82 -4.34 -12.32
CA CYS A 57 -10.74 -3.37 -12.26
C CYS A 57 -10.90 -2.42 -11.07
N LYS A 58 -9.83 -2.24 -10.29
CA LYS A 58 -9.80 -1.35 -9.13
C LYS A 58 -8.43 -0.72 -8.95
N CYS A 59 -8.32 0.19 -7.99
CA CYS A 59 -7.03 0.70 -7.55
C CYS A 59 -6.35 -0.34 -6.65
N TYR A 60 -5.17 -0.81 -7.04
CA TYR A 60 -4.30 -1.73 -6.29
C TYR A 60 -3.17 -0.95 -5.63
N CYS A 61 -2.75 -1.32 -4.42
CA CYS A 61 -1.55 -0.74 -3.83
C CYS A 61 -0.30 -1.07 -4.66
N LEU A 62 0.62 -0.11 -4.74
CA LEU A 62 1.91 -0.33 -5.39
C LEU A 62 2.68 -1.49 -4.73
N PRO A 63 3.60 -2.15 -5.45
CA PRO A 63 4.46 -3.18 -4.87
C PRO A 63 5.20 -2.67 -3.61
N GLY A 64 5.17 -3.47 -2.54
CA GLY A 64 5.76 -3.09 -1.24
C GLY A 64 4.87 -2.17 -0.39
N TYR A 65 3.62 -1.96 -0.79
CA TYR A 65 2.57 -1.38 0.05
C TYR A 65 1.47 -2.40 0.32
N TRP A 66 0.86 -2.28 1.49
CA TRP A 66 -0.24 -3.12 1.96
C TRP A 66 -1.49 -2.28 2.15
N ARG A 67 -2.65 -2.86 1.88
CA ARG A 67 -3.92 -2.18 2.13
C ARG A 67 -4.33 -2.30 3.60
N ASP A 68 -4.46 -1.16 4.26
CA ASP A 68 -5.00 -1.06 5.61
C ASP A 68 -6.53 -1.22 5.64
N ASN A 69 -7.11 -1.32 6.84
CA ASN A 69 -8.56 -1.43 7.03
C ASN A 69 -9.35 -0.17 6.58
N CYS A 70 -8.67 0.96 6.43
CA CYS A 70 -9.24 2.21 5.94
C CYS A 70 -9.14 2.34 4.40
N GLY A 71 -8.63 1.29 3.73
CA GLY A 71 -8.43 1.25 2.29
C GLY A 71 -7.30 2.17 1.79
N ASN A 72 -6.35 2.55 2.63
CA ASN A 72 -5.13 3.26 2.28
C ASN A 72 -3.98 2.28 2.05
N CYS A 73 -3.03 2.67 1.19
CA CYS A 73 -1.83 1.90 0.93
C CYS A 73 -0.69 2.36 1.83
N VAL A 74 -0.32 1.51 2.78
CA VAL A 74 0.68 1.79 3.81
C VAL A 74 1.89 0.89 3.63
N LYS A 75 3.08 1.39 3.99
CA LYS A 75 4.32 0.60 3.95
C LYS A 75 4.45 -0.30 5.19
N GLU A 76 3.82 0.10 6.28
CA GLU A 76 3.81 -0.62 7.55
C GLU A 76 2.37 -0.74 8.01
N CYS A 77 1.91 -1.97 8.25
CA CYS A 77 0.56 -2.17 8.75
C CYS A 77 0.48 -1.86 10.25
N PRO A 78 -0.63 -1.28 10.72
CA PRO A 78 -0.90 -1.22 12.15
C PRO A 78 -0.95 -2.66 12.69
N CYS A 79 -0.26 -2.90 13.80
CA CYS A 79 -0.21 -4.20 14.45
C CYS A 79 -0.98 -4.18 15.77
N PRO A 80 -1.48 -5.34 16.22
CA PRO A 80 -2.11 -5.45 17.53
C PRO A 80 -1.13 -5.06 18.65
N PRO A 81 -1.64 -4.63 19.82
CA PRO A 81 -0.81 -4.18 20.93
C PRO A 81 0.30 -5.17 21.27
N GLY A 82 1.53 -4.67 21.38
CA GLY A 82 2.71 -5.47 21.71
C GLY A 82 3.41 -6.13 20.52
N LYS A 83 2.81 -6.12 19.31
CA LYS A 83 3.48 -6.55 18.07
C LYS A 83 3.94 -5.35 17.24
N VAL A 84 4.94 -5.60 16.39
CA VAL A 84 5.51 -4.62 15.47
C VAL A 84 5.52 -5.17 14.05
N TRP A 85 5.37 -4.30 13.07
CA TRP A 85 5.48 -4.67 11.66
C TRP A 85 6.95 -4.94 11.32
N ARG A 86 7.28 -6.18 10.97
CA ARG A 86 8.66 -6.56 10.62
C ARG A 86 8.68 -7.79 9.72
N GLU A 87 9.84 -8.05 9.13
CA GLU A 87 10.11 -9.32 8.47
C GLU A 87 10.43 -10.38 9.52
N SER A 88 9.58 -11.40 9.61
CA SER A 88 9.81 -12.56 10.47
C SER A 88 8.99 -13.74 9.96
N ASN A 89 8.86 -14.79 10.76
CA ASN A 89 7.85 -15.81 10.50
C ASN A 89 7.17 -16.23 11.79
N SER A 90 6.03 -16.88 11.64
CA SER A 90 5.21 -17.33 12.77
C SER A 90 5.92 -18.35 13.66
N CYS A 91 6.99 -19.00 13.19
CA CYS A 91 7.81 -19.90 13.98
C CYS A 91 8.74 -19.13 14.92
N PHE A 92 9.44 -18.10 14.42
CA PHE A 92 10.24 -17.20 15.26
C PHE A 92 9.38 -16.40 16.24
N ASP A 93 8.11 -16.17 15.90
CA ASP A 93 7.17 -15.53 16.81
C ASP A 93 6.74 -16.44 17.97
N ARG A 94 6.88 -17.77 17.86
CA ARG A 94 6.52 -18.70 18.95
C ARG A 94 7.62 -18.75 20.01
N CYS A 95 7.21 -18.97 21.26
CA CYS A 95 8.13 -19.20 22.37
C CYS A 95 8.80 -20.59 22.34
N ASN A 96 8.47 -21.44 21.37
CA ASN A 96 9.10 -22.73 21.16
C ASN A 96 10.04 -22.67 19.95
N SER A 97 11.30 -23.05 20.12
CA SER A 97 12.39 -22.88 19.14
C SER A 97 12.79 -24.17 18.42
N THR A 98 11.91 -25.16 18.33
CA THR A 98 12.33 -26.54 18.02
C THR A 98 13.02 -26.68 16.66
N PHE A 99 12.60 -25.93 15.65
CA PHE A 99 13.30 -25.71 14.38
C PHE A 99 12.46 -24.76 13.53
N CYS A 100 13.00 -23.63 13.08
CA CYS A 100 12.24 -22.69 12.24
C CYS A 100 12.76 -22.66 10.81
N PRO A 101 11.87 -22.69 9.81
CA PRO A 101 12.26 -22.50 8.43
C PRO A 101 12.84 -21.08 8.23
N GLN A 102 13.77 -20.94 7.28
CA GLN A 102 14.50 -19.69 7.04
C GLN A 102 13.76 -18.69 6.14
N TYR A 103 12.49 -18.93 5.80
CA TYR A 103 11.71 -17.94 5.05
C TYR A 103 11.29 -16.79 5.98
N LEU A 104 11.30 -15.58 5.45
CA LEU A 104 10.80 -14.39 6.12
C LEU A 104 9.61 -13.85 5.33
N ILE A 105 8.60 -13.39 6.05
CA ILE A 105 7.43 -12.71 5.50
C ILE A 105 7.24 -11.39 6.26
N SER A 106 6.75 -10.36 5.58
CA SER A 106 6.33 -9.12 6.24
C SER A 106 5.01 -9.35 6.97
N GLY A 107 4.96 -8.97 8.24
CA GLY A 107 3.79 -9.19 9.08
C GLY A 107 3.93 -8.58 10.47
N CYS A 108 2.89 -8.77 11.28
CA CYS A 108 2.90 -8.37 12.68
C CYS A 108 3.50 -9.47 13.56
N PHE A 109 4.66 -9.20 14.13
CA PHE A 109 5.40 -10.13 14.99
C PHE A 109 5.84 -9.46 16.27
N CYS A 110 6.22 -10.25 17.28
CA CYS A 110 6.82 -9.74 18.49
C CYS A 110 8.13 -9.01 18.21
N PRO A 111 8.47 -8.01 19.06
CA PRO A 111 9.76 -7.34 19.01
C PRO A 111 10.95 -8.32 19.09
N PRO A 112 12.14 -7.89 18.66
CA PRO A 112 13.36 -8.69 18.80
C PRO A 112 13.53 -9.21 20.24
N ASN A 113 14.00 -10.46 20.37
CA ASN A 113 14.19 -11.16 21.66
C ASN A 113 12.90 -11.44 22.46
N GLN A 114 11.74 -11.22 21.86
CA GLN A 114 10.44 -11.58 22.43
C GLN A 114 9.78 -12.70 21.63
N CYS A 115 8.78 -13.33 22.23
CA CYS A 115 7.96 -14.36 21.61
C CYS A 115 6.51 -14.24 22.09
N TRP A 116 5.59 -14.70 21.27
CA TRP A 116 4.16 -14.70 21.51
C TRP A 116 3.76 -15.88 22.38
N ASN A 117 3.17 -15.60 23.55
CA ASN A 117 2.61 -16.61 24.45
C ASN A 117 1.09 -16.82 24.26
N GLY A 118 0.56 -16.47 23.10
CA GLY A 118 -0.88 -16.55 22.81
C GLY A 118 -1.67 -15.27 23.13
N THR A 119 -1.21 -14.47 24.09
CA THR A 119 -1.88 -13.22 24.52
C THR A 119 -1.00 -11.98 24.41
N THR A 120 0.29 -12.08 24.76
CA THR A 120 1.22 -10.96 24.72
C THR A 120 2.61 -11.41 24.27
N CYS A 121 3.42 -10.44 23.85
CA CYS A 121 4.84 -10.65 23.61
C CYS A 121 5.59 -10.65 24.95
N ILE A 122 6.26 -11.76 25.24
CA ILE A 122 7.04 -11.96 26.45
C ILE A 122 8.51 -12.14 26.08
N ARG A 123 9.42 -11.88 27.02
CA ARG A 123 10.85 -12.13 26.82
C ARG A 123 11.07 -13.62 26.61
N ARG A 124 11.83 -13.99 25.58
CA ARG A 124 12.17 -15.39 25.30
C ARG A 124 13.07 -15.90 26.43
N ILE A 125 12.55 -16.84 27.23
CA ILE A 125 13.35 -17.53 28.25
C ILE A 125 14.10 -18.64 27.52
N ILE A 126 15.38 -18.39 27.23
CA ILE A 126 16.27 -19.42 26.70
C ILE A 126 16.72 -20.22 27.92
N THR A 127 16.01 -21.29 28.25
CA THR A 127 16.57 -22.31 29.15
C THR A 127 17.71 -22.99 28.39
N THR A 128 18.94 -22.58 28.70
CA THR A 128 20.18 -23.26 28.32
C THR A 128 20.24 -24.64 28.92
#